data_AF-A0AB36RIC5-F1
#
_entry.id   AF-A0AB36RIC5-F1
#
_cell.length_a   1.000
_cell.length_b   1.000
_cell.length_c   1.000
_cell.angle_alpha   90.00
_cell.angle_beta   90.00
_cell.angle_gamma   90.00
#
_symmetry.space_group_name_H-M   'P 1'
#
loop_
_entity.id
_entity.type
_entity.pdbx_description
1 polymer ?
#
loop_
_entity_poly.entity_id
_entity_poly.type
_entity_poly.pdbx_seq_one_letter_code
_entity_poly.pdbx_strand_id
1 'polypeptide(L)'
;MAYDVILDRDVTDGPQHLVEVDDIFFSVTDAKGIMTDVNEVFIYYAQYPLEEMIGKPHNLIRQDEMPGGAFKAMWDWIQAGKPFAAYVRNLAKSGSAYDVLATVTPLPGDRYLSVRTRPMTHYFQDAAKVYQEANVVEHKAKAEGVGRRRRAELGWERICEFIPDYDAFMAEILPAEVAAREEAGFVLPEGEGEVYEATAALYAELESFMGIQTSIKQSAEELSRACQTLLEENAVTNRVKGEMENVVAEGATRTLLLAPLQVWATMRGIIDENAQSLAEVAEELQDRAAKARTAIALARLHAAQTATFSAEEDRIESMQMLYDAMEVALRDMDNAVFLHSSLANRVELKVNSISELTKMPLEMIRRWSQSTAQQPVGQNIDPLVAQVEQAIQAADASIAQLQLSSKDLGEDPSVDGVHDALERLRRAVY
;
A
#
# COMPACT_ATOMS: atom_id res chain seq x y z
N MET A 1 -36.65 -11.81 -22.69
CA MET A 1 -36.37 -11.08 -23.95
C MET A 1 -34.89 -11.25 -24.19
N ALA A 2 -34.50 -11.63 -25.41
CA ALA A 2 -33.08 -11.76 -25.75
C ALA A 2 -32.48 -10.35 -25.73
N TYR A 3 -31.43 -10.15 -24.95
CA TYR A 3 -30.62 -8.94 -25.02
C TYR A 3 -29.74 -9.09 -26.26
N ASP A 4 -30.05 -8.36 -27.33
CA ASP A 4 -29.10 -8.16 -28.44
C ASP A 4 -28.01 -7.21 -27.93
N VAL A 5 -27.00 -7.77 -27.26
CA VAL A 5 -25.81 -7.04 -26.81
C VAL A 5 -24.94 -6.78 -28.04
N ILE A 6 -25.07 -5.59 -28.63
CA ILE A 6 -24.15 -5.10 -29.64
C ILE A 6 -23.05 -4.32 -28.93
N LEU A 7 -22.06 -5.03 -28.41
CA LEU A 7 -20.73 -4.44 -28.30
C LEU A 7 -20.14 -4.48 -29.70
N ASP A 8 -19.94 -3.32 -30.34
CA ASP A 8 -19.27 -3.17 -31.64
C ASP A 8 -17.76 -3.41 -31.46
N ARG A 9 -17.41 -4.60 -30.95
CA ARG A 9 -16.07 -5.06 -30.66
C ARG A 9 -15.96 -6.48 -31.17
N ASP A 10 -15.10 -6.70 -32.16
CA ASP A 10 -14.81 -8.03 -32.68
C ASP A 10 -14.31 -8.91 -31.52
N VAL A 11 -14.98 -10.05 -31.32
CA VAL A 11 -14.47 -11.10 -30.43
C VAL A 11 -13.08 -11.47 -30.93
N THR A 12 -12.06 -11.22 -30.12
CA THR A 12 -10.67 -11.51 -30.52
C THR A 12 -10.48 -13.01 -30.67
N ASP A 13 -10.29 -13.50 -31.91
CA ASP A 13 -9.90 -14.89 -32.14
C ASP A 13 -8.42 -15.06 -31.73
N GLY A 14 -8.15 -15.70 -30.58
CA GLY A 14 -6.79 -15.94 -30.11
C GLY A 14 -6.72 -16.63 -28.73
N PRO A 15 -5.56 -17.17 -28.31
CA PRO A 15 -5.42 -17.88 -27.03
C PRO A 15 -5.54 -16.96 -25.79
N GLN A 16 -5.44 -15.64 -25.97
CA GLN A 16 -5.50 -14.65 -24.90
C GLN A 16 -6.21 -13.38 -25.37
N HIS A 17 -7.10 -12.86 -24.54
CA HIS A 17 -7.78 -11.59 -24.74
C HIS A 17 -7.10 -10.54 -23.87
N LEU A 18 -6.62 -9.48 -24.51
CA LEU A 18 -6.12 -8.32 -23.78
C LEU A 18 -7.31 -7.53 -23.25
N VAL A 19 -7.32 -7.27 -21.95
CA VAL A 19 -8.29 -6.37 -21.35
C VAL A 19 -7.87 -4.94 -21.68
N GLU A 20 -8.80 -4.13 -22.18
CA GLU A 20 -8.53 -2.71 -22.46
C GLU A 20 -8.43 -1.88 -21.17
N VAL A 21 -7.74 -0.76 -21.24
CA VAL A 21 -7.52 0.13 -20.07
C VAL A 21 -8.84 0.65 -19.52
N ASP A 22 -9.79 0.98 -20.38
CA ASP A 22 -11.10 1.52 -20.01
C ASP A 22 -12.08 0.46 -19.51
N ASP A 23 -11.80 -0.82 -19.75
CA ASP A 23 -12.73 -1.88 -19.43
C ASP A 23 -12.70 -2.22 -17.93
N ILE A 24 -13.86 -2.05 -17.30
CA ILE A 24 -14.09 -2.37 -15.90
C ILE A 24 -15.13 -3.48 -15.83
N PHE A 25 -14.78 -4.57 -15.18
CA PHE A 25 -15.68 -5.69 -14.94
C PHE A 25 -16.44 -5.42 -13.66
N PHE A 26 -17.73 -5.70 -13.67
CA PHE A 26 -18.57 -5.64 -12.49
C PHE A 26 -19.31 -6.97 -12.31
N SER A 27 -19.38 -7.44 -11.07
CA SER A 27 -20.25 -8.55 -10.69
C SER A 27 -20.66 -8.46 -9.22
N VAL A 28 -21.85 -8.97 -8.91
CA VAL A 28 -22.34 -9.15 -7.54
C VAL A 28 -22.61 -10.62 -7.30
N THR A 29 -22.31 -11.09 -6.09
CA THR A 29 -22.59 -12.46 -5.66
C THR A 29 -23.31 -12.51 -4.33
N ASP A 30 -24.00 -13.62 -4.08
CA ASP A 30 -24.50 -13.99 -2.74
C ASP A 30 -23.37 -14.50 -1.82
N ALA A 31 -23.74 -14.88 -0.60
CA ALA A 31 -22.83 -15.39 0.43
C ALA A 31 -22.04 -16.65 0.02
N LYS A 32 -22.50 -17.37 -1.00
CA LYS A 32 -21.90 -18.60 -1.52
C LYS A 32 -21.09 -18.36 -2.79
N GLY A 33 -20.98 -17.10 -3.23
CA GLY A 33 -20.28 -16.72 -4.46
C GLY A 33 -21.07 -17.03 -5.72
N ILE A 34 -22.40 -17.17 -5.63
CA ILE A 34 -23.29 -17.33 -6.78
C ILE A 34 -23.58 -15.95 -7.38
N MET A 35 -23.30 -15.78 -8.67
CA MET A 35 -23.48 -14.51 -9.39
C MET A 35 -24.96 -14.14 -9.47
N THR A 36 -25.28 -12.93 -9.03
CA THR A 36 -26.62 -12.34 -9.06
C THR A 36 -26.73 -11.18 -10.02
N ASP A 37 -25.61 -10.53 -10.35
CA ASP A 37 -25.53 -9.43 -11.31
C ASP A 37 -24.14 -9.40 -11.97
N VAL A 38 -24.05 -8.99 -13.23
CA VAL A 38 -22.82 -8.78 -14.01
C VAL A 38 -23.02 -7.67 -15.05
N ASN A 39 -21.97 -6.97 -15.46
CA ASN A 39 -22.06 -6.00 -16.57
C ASN A 39 -21.70 -6.59 -17.94
N GLU A 40 -21.96 -5.82 -18.99
CA GLU A 40 -21.69 -6.22 -20.39
C GLU A 40 -20.21 -6.48 -20.66
N VAL A 41 -19.31 -5.70 -20.05
CA VAL A 41 -17.85 -5.93 -20.13
C VAL A 41 -17.51 -7.34 -19.62
N PHE A 42 -18.09 -7.76 -18.50
CA PHE A 42 -17.87 -9.11 -17.99
C PHE A 42 -18.36 -10.17 -18.99
N ILE A 43 -19.58 -10.03 -19.51
CA ILE A 43 -20.18 -10.95 -20.50
C ILE A 43 -19.28 -11.07 -21.74
N TYR A 44 -18.79 -9.94 -22.24
CA TYR A 44 -17.93 -9.86 -23.43
C TYR A 44 -16.65 -10.69 -23.29
N TYR A 45 -15.89 -10.48 -22.20
CA TYR A 45 -14.64 -11.21 -22.00
C TYR A 45 -14.86 -12.64 -21.54
N ALA A 46 -15.87 -12.91 -20.70
CA ALA A 46 -16.17 -14.26 -20.23
C ALA A 46 -16.76 -15.14 -21.35
N GLN A 47 -17.41 -14.53 -22.34
CA GLN A 47 -18.09 -15.20 -23.46
C GLN A 47 -19.16 -16.21 -23.03
N TYR A 48 -19.71 -16.02 -21.85
CA TYR A 48 -20.92 -16.72 -21.40
C TYR A 48 -22.09 -15.77 -21.56
N PRO A 49 -23.22 -16.21 -22.16
CA PRO A 49 -24.42 -15.38 -22.17
C PRO A 49 -24.94 -15.20 -20.73
N LEU A 50 -25.63 -14.09 -20.47
CA LEU A 50 -26.07 -13.69 -19.13
C LEU A 50 -26.84 -14.82 -18.41
N GLU A 51 -27.74 -15.51 -19.11
CA GLU A 51 -28.53 -16.62 -18.57
C GLU A 51 -27.71 -17.85 -18.14
N GLU A 52 -26.49 -18.02 -18.68
CA GLU A 52 -25.56 -19.05 -18.25
C GLU A 52 -24.69 -18.60 -17.07
N MET A 53 -24.61 -17.30 -16.81
CA MET A 53 -23.82 -16.72 -15.73
C MET A 53 -24.64 -16.58 -14.44
N ILE A 54 -25.83 -15.98 -14.53
CA ILE A 54 -26.67 -15.73 -13.36
C ILE A 54 -27.08 -17.05 -12.71
N GLY A 55 -26.94 -17.13 -11.38
CA GLY A 55 -27.20 -18.35 -10.63
C GLY A 55 -26.05 -19.38 -10.68
N LYS A 56 -24.90 -19.05 -11.28
CA LYS A 56 -23.69 -19.88 -11.25
C LYS A 56 -22.64 -19.34 -10.28
N PRO A 57 -21.80 -20.22 -9.71
CA PRO A 57 -20.65 -19.79 -8.93
C PRO A 57 -19.65 -19.00 -9.77
N HIS A 58 -18.99 -18.01 -9.16
CA HIS A 58 -17.96 -17.18 -9.80
C HIS A 58 -16.79 -17.99 -10.37
N ASN A 59 -16.55 -19.20 -9.84
CA ASN A 59 -15.52 -20.11 -10.37
C ASN A 59 -15.77 -20.62 -11.80
N LEU A 60 -16.91 -20.28 -12.42
CA LEU A 60 -17.23 -20.57 -13.83
C LEU A 60 -16.10 -20.14 -14.79
N ILE A 61 -15.45 -19.01 -14.51
CA ILE A 61 -14.41 -18.41 -15.35
C ILE A 61 -12.99 -18.60 -14.78
N ARG A 62 -12.83 -19.38 -13.70
CA ARG A 62 -11.51 -19.57 -13.08
C ARG A 62 -10.63 -20.43 -13.98
N GLN A 63 -9.41 -19.97 -14.25
CA GLN A 63 -8.41 -20.79 -14.92
C GLN A 63 -7.84 -21.86 -13.96
N ASP A 64 -7.56 -23.06 -14.47
CA ASP A 64 -7.21 -24.26 -13.69
C ASP A 64 -5.90 -24.15 -12.88
N GLU A 65 -4.93 -23.36 -13.36
CA GLU A 65 -3.64 -23.08 -12.72
C GLU A 65 -3.70 -21.84 -11.81
N MET A 66 -4.87 -21.26 -11.53
CA MET A 66 -4.97 -20.36 -10.38
C MET A 66 -4.97 -21.20 -9.10
N PRO A 67 -4.08 -20.96 -8.12
CA PRO A 67 -3.97 -21.79 -6.93
C PRO A 67 -5.21 -21.68 -6.04
N GLY A 68 -5.62 -22.78 -5.42
CA GLY A 68 -6.65 -22.79 -4.38
C GLY A 68 -6.34 -21.85 -3.21
N GLY A 69 -5.05 -21.70 -2.86
CA GLY A 69 -4.58 -20.82 -1.78
C GLY A 69 -4.97 -19.36 -1.94
N ALA A 70 -4.87 -18.80 -3.15
CA ALA A 70 -5.26 -17.42 -3.40
C ALA A 70 -6.76 -17.19 -3.13
N PHE A 71 -7.63 -18.13 -3.54
CA PHE A 71 -9.06 -18.04 -3.26
C PHE A 71 -9.40 -18.32 -1.80
N LYS A 72 -8.61 -19.15 -1.11
CA LYS A 72 -8.76 -19.37 0.34
C LYS A 72 -8.52 -18.06 1.09
N ALA A 73 -7.44 -17.35 0.77
CA ALA A 73 -7.16 -16.03 1.33
C ALA A 73 -8.29 -15.04 1.03
N MET A 74 -8.74 -14.96 -0.23
CA MET A 74 -9.89 -14.12 -0.61
C MET A 74 -11.10 -14.39 0.30
N TRP A 75 -11.50 -15.66 0.45
CA TRP A 75 -12.65 -16.03 1.27
C TRP A 75 -12.45 -15.68 2.75
N ASP A 76 -11.26 -15.90 3.32
CA ASP A 76 -10.98 -15.55 4.71
C ASP A 76 -11.13 -14.02 4.94
N TRP A 77 -10.66 -13.18 4.01
CA TRP A 77 -10.73 -11.72 4.12
C TRP A 77 -12.16 -11.21 4.00
N ILE A 78 -12.87 -11.60 2.95
CA ILE A 78 -14.23 -11.08 2.70
C ILE A 78 -15.23 -11.57 3.74
N GLN A 79 -15.02 -12.76 4.33
CA GLN A 79 -15.82 -13.24 5.47
C GLN A 79 -15.48 -12.52 6.78
N ALA A 80 -14.27 -11.95 6.90
CA ALA A 80 -13.90 -11.06 7.99
C ALA A 80 -14.38 -9.60 7.78
N GLY A 81 -15.15 -9.34 6.72
CA GLY A 81 -15.62 -7.99 6.39
C GLY A 81 -14.55 -7.07 5.79
N LYS A 82 -13.40 -7.63 5.38
CA LYS A 82 -12.31 -6.88 4.75
C LYS A 82 -12.40 -6.97 3.22
N PRO A 83 -12.12 -5.89 2.47
CA PRO A 83 -11.92 -6.00 1.04
C PRO A 83 -10.67 -6.83 0.73
N PHE A 84 -10.63 -7.41 -0.46
CA PHE A 84 -9.52 -8.23 -0.94
C PHE A 84 -9.15 -7.86 -2.37
N ALA A 85 -7.85 -7.85 -2.68
CA ALA A 85 -7.34 -7.67 -4.03
C ALA A 85 -6.40 -8.83 -4.40
N ALA A 86 -6.54 -9.33 -5.63
CA ALA A 86 -5.61 -10.30 -6.19
C ALA A 86 -5.58 -10.24 -7.71
N TYR A 87 -4.43 -10.59 -8.26
CA TYR A 87 -4.30 -10.91 -9.67
C TYR A 87 -4.95 -12.25 -9.97
N VAL A 88 -5.78 -12.30 -11.01
CA VAL A 88 -6.53 -13.48 -11.42
C VAL A 88 -6.43 -13.65 -12.93
N ARG A 89 -6.00 -14.83 -13.36
CA ARG A 89 -6.17 -15.31 -14.73
C ARG A 89 -7.51 -16.03 -14.85
N ASN A 90 -8.35 -15.57 -15.75
CA ASN A 90 -9.65 -16.15 -16.06
C ASN A 90 -9.60 -16.86 -17.41
N LEU A 91 -10.57 -17.75 -17.65
CA LEU A 91 -10.75 -18.52 -18.85
C LEU A 91 -12.18 -18.28 -19.39
N ALA A 92 -12.27 -17.73 -20.60
CA ALA A 92 -13.52 -17.52 -21.31
C ALA A 92 -14.14 -18.85 -21.78
N LYS A 93 -15.42 -18.83 -22.18
CA LYS A 93 -16.13 -20.02 -22.70
C LYS A 93 -15.45 -20.65 -23.92
N SER A 94 -14.81 -19.85 -24.78
CA SER A 94 -14.01 -20.33 -25.92
C SER A 94 -12.69 -21.02 -25.54
N GLY A 95 -12.23 -20.84 -24.29
CA GLY A 95 -10.90 -21.26 -23.85
C GLY A 95 -9.83 -20.17 -23.93
N SER A 96 -10.17 -18.94 -24.36
CA SER A 96 -9.24 -17.81 -24.32
C SER A 96 -9.00 -17.34 -22.88
N ALA A 97 -7.74 -17.07 -22.52
CA ALA A 97 -7.41 -16.53 -21.20
C ALA A 97 -7.49 -14.99 -21.17
N TYR A 98 -7.83 -14.41 -20.02
CA TYR A 98 -7.71 -12.97 -19.78
C TYR A 98 -7.31 -12.69 -18.34
N ASP A 99 -6.46 -11.68 -18.16
CA ASP A 99 -5.84 -11.35 -16.88
C ASP A 99 -6.47 -10.09 -16.30
N VAL A 100 -6.80 -10.13 -15.00
CA VAL A 100 -7.41 -9.02 -14.27
C VAL A 100 -6.77 -8.84 -12.90
N LEU A 101 -6.71 -7.60 -12.42
CA LEU A 101 -6.70 -7.31 -10.99
C LEU A 101 -8.15 -7.35 -10.53
N ALA A 102 -8.50 -8.29 -9.66
CA ALA A 102 -9.84 -8.38 -9.09
C ALA A 102 -9.83 -7.79 -7.68
N THR A 103 -10.74 -6.85 -7.42
CA THR A 103 -11.13 -6.47 -6.06
C THR A 103 -12.44 -7.16 -5.70
N VAL A 104 -12.59 -7.50 -4.42
CA VAL A 104 -13.82 -8.03 -3.85
C VAL A 104 -14.12 -7.27 -2.56
N THR A 105 -15.27 -6.62 -2.52
CA THR A 105 -15.73 -5.78 -1.40
C THR A 105 -16.97 -6.42 -0.78
N PRO A 106 -16.96 -6.72 0.53
CA PRO A 106 -18.15 -7.14 1.26
C PRO A 106 -19.22 -6.06 1.25
N LEU A 107 -20.46 -6.46 0.99
CA LEU A 107 -21.65 -5.62 1.05
C LEU A 107 -22.56 -6.04 2.22
N PRO A 108 -23.46 -5.17 2.68
CA PRO A 108 -24.53 -5.57 3.60
C PRO A 108 -25.36 -6.75 3.07
N GLY A 109 -25.78 -7.64 3.98
CA GLY A 109 -26.62 -8.79 3.66
C GLY A 109 -25.88 -10.00 3.09
N ASP A 110 -24.62 -10.21 3.48
CA ASP A 110 -23.75 -11.31 3.03
C ASP A 110 -23.65 -11.39 1.49
N ARG A 111 -23.52 -10.23 0.83
CA ARG A 111 -23.26 -10.14 -0.61
C ARG A 111 -21.82 -9.67 -0.83
N TYR A 112 -21.28 -9.97 -2.00
CA TYR A 112 -19.95 -9.50 -2.39
C TYR A 112 -20.00 -8.83 -3.75
N LEU A 113 -19.47 -7.61 -3.79
CA LEU A 113 -19.22 -6.84 -5.00
C LEU A 113 -17.80 -7.16 -5.51
N SER A 114 -17.64 -7.38 -6.82
CA SER A 114 -16.32 -7.44 -7.44
C SER A 114 -16.22 -6.44 -8.57
N VAL A 115 -15.20 -5.59 -8.49
CA VAL A 115 -14.77 -4.70 -9.57
C VAL A 115 -13.39 -5.19 -10.05
N ARG A 116 -13.18 -5.23 -11.37
CA ARG A 116 -11.92 -5.74 -11.92
C ARG A 116 -11.43 -4.88 -13.05
N THR A 117 -10.12 -4.74 -13.12
CA THR A 117 -9.43 -3.95 -14.14
C THR A 117 -8.28 -4.77 -14.73
N ARG A 118 -7.73 -4.29 -15.83
CA ARG A 118 -6.48 -4.81 -16.38
C ARG A 118 -5.33 -4.67 -15.36
N PRO A 119 -4.46 -5.69 -15.18
CA PRO A 119 -3.19 -5.52 -14.48
C PRO A 119 -2.25 -4.64 -15.30
N MET A 120 -1.75 -3.58 -14.69
CA MET A 120 -0.92 -2.54 -15.31
C MET A 120 0.54 -2.62 -14.84
N THR A 121 0.78 -3.17 -13.65
CA THR A 121 2.10 -3.13 -13.02
C THR A 121 2.86 -4.46 -13.12
N HIS A 122 4.15 -4.42 -12.79
CA HIS A 122 5.02 -5.61 -12.72
C HIS A 122 4.56 -6.64 -11.67
N TYR A 123 3.80 -6.21 -10.66
CA TYR A 123 3.31 -7.07 -9.59
C TYR A 123 2.47 -8.24 -10.10
N PHE A 124 1.81 -8.11 -11.27
CA PHE A 124 1.13 -9.24 -11.91
C PHE A 124 2.10 -10.39 -12.22
N GLN A 125 3.26 -10.08 -12.81
CA GLN A 125 4.26 -11.08 -13.18
C GLN A 125 4.89 -11.71 -11.95
N ASP A 126 5.08 -10.93 -10.88
CA ASP A 126 5.64 -11.44 -9.63
C ASP A 126 4.64 -12.33 -8.87
N ALA A 127 3.38 -11.93 -8.80
CA ALA A 127 2.31 -12.77 -8.27
C ALA A 127 2.18 -14.07 -9.06
N ALA A 128 2.29 -14.03 -10.39
CA ALA A 128 2.26 -15.23 -11.22
C ALA A 128 3.38 -16.23 -10.88
N LYS A 129 4.60 -15.76 -10.57
CA LYS A 129 5.70 -16.63 -10.11
C LYS A 129 5.37 -17.26 -8.75
N VAL A 130 4.84 -16.48 -7.81
CA VAL A 130 4.42 -16.99 -6.49
C VAL A 130 3.30 -18.03 -6.62
N TYR A 131 2.34 -17.80 -7.51
CA TYR A 131 1.27 -18.76 -7.79
C TYR A 131 1.77 -20.07 -8.38
N GLN A 132 2.81 -20.04 -9.22
CA GLN A 132 3.44 -21.27 -9.73
C GLN A 132 4.05 -22.09 -8.58
N GLU A 133 4.71 -21.44 -7.63
CA GLU A 133 5.26 -22.10 -6.44
C GLU A 133 4.17 -22.74 -5.58
N ALA A 134 3.03 -22.06 -5.41
CA ALA A 134 1.86 -22.60 -4.73
C ALA A 134 1.27 -23.81 -5.47
N ASN A 135 1.15 -23.75 -6.79
CA ASN A 135 0.64 -24.84 -7.61
C ASN A 135 1.51 -26.10 -7.52
N VAL A 136 2.84 -25.97 -7.44
CA VAL A 136 3.74 -27.13 -7.23
C VAL A 136 3.33 -27.91 -5.98
N VAL A 137 3.08 -27.19 -4.88
CA VAL A 137 2.65 -27.79 -3.61
C VAL A 137 1.23 -28.37 -3.74
N GLU A 138 0.30 -27.65 -4.34
CA GLU A 138 -1.10 -28.09 -4.50
C GLU A 138 -1.23 -29.31 -5.42
N HIS A 139 -0.46 -29.39 -6.51
CA HIS A 139 -0.45 -30.50 -7.45
C HIS A 139 0.17 -31.75 -6.83
N LYS A 140 1.28 -31.58 -6.10
CA LYS A 140 1.87 -32.69 -5.33
C LYS A 140 0.87 -33.25 -4.32
N ALA A 141 0.26 -32.38 -3.52
CA ALA A 141 -0.76 -32.80 -2.55
C ALA A 141 -1.97 -33.46 -3.24
N LYS A 142 -2.36 -33.00 -4.44
CA LYS A 142 -3.43 -33.63 -5.24
C LYS A 142 -3.06 -35.06 -5.64
N ALA A 143 -1.82 -35.27 -6.12
CA ALA A 143 -1.31 -36.59 -6.50
C ALA A 143 -1.25 -37.55 -5.30
N GLU A 144 -1.05 -37.03 -4.09
CA GLU A 144 -1.07 -37.78 -2.83
C GLU A 144 -2.49 -38.00 -2.26
N GLY A 145 -3.55 -37.57 -2.97
CA GLY A 145 -4.94 -37.77 -2.56
C GLY A 145 -5.45 -36.78 -1.51
N VAL A 146 -4.75 -35.68 -1.28
CA VAL A 146 -5.15 -34.65 -0.30
C VAL A 146 -6.41 -33.90 -0.77
N GLY A 147 -7.38 -33.74 0.14
CA GLY A 147 -8.65 -33.07 -0.14
C GLY A 147 -8.49 -31.58 -0.49
N ARG A 148 -9.43 -31.03 -1.29
CA ARG A 148 -9.37 -29.66 -1.85
C ARG A 148 -9.08 -28.58 -0.82
N ARG A 149 -9.73 -28.62 0.35
CA ARG A 149 -9.56 -27.61 1.40
C ARG A 149 -8.13 -27.59 1.94
N ARG A 150 -7.58 -28.75 2.30
CA ARG A 150 -6.20 -28.84 2.80
C ARG A 150 -5.18 -28.47 1.72
N ARG A 151 -5.46 -28.78 0.45
CA ARG A 151 -4.60 -28.31 -0.66
C ARG A 151 -4.56 -26.79 -0.74
N ALA A 152 -5.71 -26.13 -0.66
CA ALA A 152 -5.76 -24.66 -0.65
C ALA A 152 -5.04 -24.06 0.58
N GLU A 153 -5.13 -24.69 1.75
CA GLU A 153 -4.34 -24.27 2.93
C GLU A 153 -2.83 -24.38 2.66
N LEU A 154 -2.36 -25.49 2.10
CA LEU A 154 -0.95 -25.67 1.75
C LEU A 154 -0.48 -24.67 0.67
N GLY A 155 -1.32 -24.40 -0.33
CA GLY A 155 -1.04 -23.38 -1.33
C GLY A 155 -0.94 -21.99 -0.72
N TRP A 156 -1.81 -21.66 0.23
CA TRP A 156 -1.75 -20.39 0.96
C TRP A 156 -0.50 -20.30 1.86
N GLU A 157 -0.19 -21.36 2.61
CA GLU A 157 1.07 -21.46 3.39
C GLU A 157 2.28 -21.16 2.50
N ARG A 158 2.32 -21.72 1.28
CA ARG A 158 3.38 -21.46 0.31
C ARG A 158 3.39 -20.02 -0.22
N ILE A 159 2.23 -19.40 -0.45
CA ILE A 159 2.16 -17.99 -0.85
C ILE A 159 2.72 -17.09 0.27
N CYS A 160 2.37 -17.36 1.53
CA CYS A 160 2.86 -16.59 2.67
C CYS A 160 4.37 -16.67 2.90
N GLU A 161 5.05 -17.71 2.40
CA GLU A 161 6.51 -17.76 2.44
C GLU A 161 7.17 -16.70 1.53
N PHE A 162 6.50 -16.31 0.45
CA PHE A 162 6.98 -15.25 -0.46
C PHE A 162 6.38 -13.89 -0.15
N ILE A 163 5.15 -13.86 0.39
CA ILE A 163 4.43 -12.64 0.78
C ILE A 163 3.97 -12.79 2.25
N PRO A 164 4.88 -12.58 3.23
CA PRO A 164 4.56 -12.81 4.64
C PRO A 164 3.50 -11.85 5.18
N ASP A 165 3.49 -10.61 4.69
CA ASP A 165 2.51 -9.59 5.00
C ASP A 165 1.66 -9.27 3.77
N TYR A 166 0.56 -10.01 3.63
CA TYR A 166 -0.34 -9.83 2.49
C TYR A 166 -1.20 -8.55 2.62
N ASP A 167 -1.44 -8.06 3.84
CA ASP A 167 -2.16 -6.80 4.04
C ASP A 167 -1.30 -5.63 3.53
N ALA A 168 0.00 -5.60 3.86
CA ALA A 168 0.94 -4.62 3.31
C ALA A 168 1.10 -4.75 1.79
N PHE A 169 1.14 -5.98 1.26
CA PHE A 169 1.17 -6.20 -0.19
C PHE A 169 -0.06 -5.60 -0.89
N MET A 170 -1.27 -5.87 -0.40
CA MET A 170 -2.50 -5.28 -0.96
C MET A 170 -2.49 -3.75 -0.89
N ALA A 171 -2.00 -3.20 0.22
CA ALA A 171 -1.92 -1.75 0.42
C ALA A 171 -0.93 -1.04 -0.50
N GLU A 172 0.01 -1.80 -1.08
CA GLU A 172 0.93 -1.29 -2.09
C GLU A 172 0.40 -1.51 -3.51
N ILE A 173 -0.09 -2.72 -3.84
CA ILE A 173 -0.48 -3.02 -5.23
C ILE A 173 -1.72 -2.27 -5.67
N LEU A 174 -2.73 -2.10 -4.82
CA LEU A 174 -4.02 -1.56 -5.27
C LEU A 174 -3.89 -0.08 -5.67
N PRO A 175 -3.29 0.81 -4.85
CA PRO A 175 -3.03 2.18 -5.28
C PRO A 175 -2.11 2.27 -6.50
N ALA A 176 -1.08 1.41 -6.58
CA ALA A 176 -0.14 1.40 -7.70
C ALA A 176 -0.83 1.02 -9.04
N GLU A 177 -1.74 0.05 -9.00
CA GLU A 177 -2.51 -0.38 -10.17
C GLU A 177 -3.50 0.68 -10.66
N VAL A 178 -4.19 1.36 -9.72
CA VAL A 178 -5.08 2.48 -10.08
C VAL A 178 -4.28 3.62 -10.72
N ALA A 179 -3.15 4.02 -10.10
CA ALA A 179 -2.30 5.07 -10.65
C ALA A 179 -1.73 4.71 -12.03
N ALA A 180 -1.25 3.48 -12.21
CA ALA A 180 -0.70 3.01 -13.49
C ALA A 180 -1.78 2.94 -14.60
N ARG A 181 -3.04 2.64 -14.23
CA ARG A 181 -4.17 2.65 -15.15
C ARG A 181 -4.47 4.07 -15.64
N GLU A 182 -4.45 5.05 -14.74
CA GLU A 182 -4.67 6.46 -15.06
C GLU A 182 -3.54 7.05 -15.89
N GLU A 183 -2.28 6.73 -15.55
CA GLU A 183 -1.11 7.11 -16.35
C GLU A 183 -1.15 6.53 -17.77
N ALA A 184 -1.73 5.33 -17.92
CA ALA A 184 -1.95 4.70 -19.23
C ALA A 184 -3.10 5.33 -20.04
N GLY A 185 -3.75 6.37 -19.53
CA GLY A 185 -4.75 7.16 -20.25
C GLY A 185 -6.20 6.85 -19.91
N PHE A 186 -6.48 6.10 -18.83
CA PHE A 186 -7.85 5.93 -18.36
C PHE A 186 -8.47 7.29 -18.03
N VAL A 187 -9.66 7.52 -18.57
CA VAL A 187 -10.51 8.66 -18.23
C VAL A 187 -11.89 8.13 -17.86
N LEU A 188 -12.60 8.85 -17.00
CA LEU A 188 -14.01 8.54 -16.76
C LEU A 188 -14.77 8.62 -18.09
N PRO A 189 -15.68 7.66 -18.37
CA PRO A 189 -16.50 7.72 -19.57
C PRO A 189 -17.35 8.98 -19.57
N GLU A 190 -17.51 9.63 -20.72
CA GLU A 190 -18.37 10.82 -20.82
C GLU A 190 -19.81 10.48 -20.41
N GLY A 191 -20.41 11.34 -19.58
CA GLY A 191 -21.77 11.18 -19.08
C GLY A 191 -22.41 12.52 -18.77
N GLU A 192 -23.71 12.49 -18.46
CA GLU A 192 -24.50 13.67 -18.08
C GLU A 192 -25.41 13.33 -16.88
N GLY A 193 -25.90 14.37 -16.20
CA GLY A 193 -26.85 14.23 -15.10
C GLY A 193 -26.20 14.15 -13.71
N GLU A 194 -27.05 14.20 -12.69
CA GLU A 194 -26.61 14.40 -11.29
C GLU A 194 -25.69 13.30 -10.78
N VAL A 195 -25.94 12.04 -11.16
CA VAL A 195 -25.09 10.90 -10.77
C VAL A 195 -23.70 11.03 -11.35
N TYR A 196 -23.59 11.33 -12.64
CA TYR A 196 -22.31 11.48 -13.32
C TYR A 196 -21.52 12.66 -12.74
N GLU A 197 -22.16 13.83 -12.62
CA GLU A 197 -21.52 15.05 -12.10
C GLU A 197 -21.01 14.86 -10.67
N ALA A 198 -21.80 14.22 -9.80
CA ALA A 198 -21.39 13.92 -8.43
C ALA A 198 -20.25 12.89 -8.39
N THR A 199 -20.31 11.87 -9.24
CA THR A 199 -19.27 10.83 -9.34
C THR A 199 -17.96 11.39 -9.86
N ALA A 200 -17.99 12.23 -10.89
CA ALA A 200 -16.82 12.88 -11.46
C ALA A 200 -16.17 13.84 -10.45
N ALA A 201 -16.97 14.60 -9.70
CA ALA A 201 -16.47 15.42 -8.59
C ALA A 201 -15.80 14.57 -7.51
N LEU A 202 -16.45 13.48 -7.08
CA LEU A 202 -15.89 12.55 -6.08
C LEU A 202 -14.56 11.95 -6.58
N TYR A 203 -14.51 11.50 -7.84
CA TYR A 203 -13.30 10.95 -8.44
C TYR A 203 -12.14 11.97 -8.42
N ALA A 204 -12.40 13.23 -8.74
CA ALA A 204 -11.37 14.28 -8.69
C ALA A 204 -10.89 14.57 -7.26
N GLU A 205 -11.81 14.67 -6.29
CA GLU A 205 -11.47 14.91 -4.88
C GLU A 205 -10.64 13.75 -4.28
N LEU A 206 -10.97 12.51 -4.64
CA LEU A 206 -10.20 11.33 -4.25
C LEU A 206 -8.76 11.36 -4.80
N GLU A 207 -8.51 11.95 -5.98
CA GLU A 207 -7.16 12.07 -6.53
C GLU A 207 -6.33 13.05 -5.72
N SER A 208 -6.90 14.22 -5.46
CA SER A 208 -6.28 15.24 -4.62
C SER A 208 -5.88 14.64 -3.26
N PHE A 209 -6.79 13.89 -2.66
CA PHE A 209 -6.57 13.27 -1.36
C PHE A 209 -5.57 12.09 -1.42
N MET A 210 -5.52 11.31 -2.51
CA MET A 210 -4.46 10.31 -2.76
C MET A 210 -3.07 10.95 -2.79
N GLY A 211 -2.94 12.12 -3.41
CA GLY A 211 -1.69 12.89 -3.46
C GLY A 211 -1.21 13.28 -2.06
N ILE A 212 -2.12 13.74 -1.19
CA ILE A 212 -1.77 14.08 0.20
C ILE A 212 -1.29 12.84 0.97
N GLN A 213 -2.02 11.72 0.88
CA GLN A 213 -1.62 10.48 1.57
C GLN A 213 -0.30 9.91 1.05
N THR A 214 0.02 10.12 -0.23
CA THR A 214 1.31 9.73 -0.81
C THR A 214 2.46 10.57 -0.23
N SER A 215 2.27 11.88 -0.07
CA SER A 215 3.25 12.76 0.60
C SER A 215 3.46 12.39 2.08
N ILE A 216 2.39 12.03 2.80
CA ILE A 216 2.48 11.56 4.19
C ILE A 216 3.28 10.25 4.27
N LYS A 217 2.98 9.27 3.39
CA LYS A 217 3.74 8.01 3.30
C LYS A 217 5.23 8.29 3.08
N GLN A 218 5.57 9.15 2.11
CA GLN A 218 6.97 9.47 1.82
C GLN A 218 7.66 10.12 3.02
N SER A 219 7.01 11.08 3.68
CA SER A 219 7.56 11.75 4.86
C SER A 219 7.79 10.75 6.00
N ALA A 220 6.87 9.83 6.23
CA ALA A 220 7.02 8.76 7.22
C ALA A 220 8.20 7.83 6.92
N GLU A 221 8.38 7.43 5.66
CA GLU A 221 9.52 6.60 5.25
C GLU A 221 10.87 7.32 5.43
N GLU A 222 10.92 8.62 5.12
CA GLU A 222 12.10 9.45 5.34
C GLU A 222 12.42 9.62 6.83
N LEU A 223 11.40 9.80 7.68
CA LEU A 223 11.55 9.83 9.14
C LEU A 223 12.13 8.52 9.66
N SER A 224 11.56 7.38 9.27
CA SER A 224 12.04 6.05 9.67
C SER A 224 13.48 5.82 9.23
N ARG A 225 13.82 6.16 7.98
CA ARG A 225 15.19 6.03 7.46
C ARG A 225 16.18 6.91 8.22
N ALA A 226 15.83 8.17 8.48
CA ALA A 226 16.69 9.09 9.24
C ALA A 226 16.87 8.63 10.70
N CYS A 227 15.83 8.08 11.34
CA CYS A 227 15.94 7.48 12.66
C CYS A 227 16.88 6.27 12.67
N GLN A 228 16.77 5.38 11.67
CA GLN A 228 17.66 4.23 11.53
C GLN A 228 19.12 4.68 11.35
N THR A 229 19.40 5.63 10.46
CA THR A 229 20.74 6.18 10.27
C THR A 229 21.28 6.75 11.57
N LEU A 230 20.48 7.53 12.33
CA LEU A 230 20.91 8.03 13.63
C LEU A 230 21.32 6.89 14.57
N LEU A 231 20.51 5.84 14.69
CA LEU A 231 20.83 4.68 15.54
C LEU A 231 22.11 3.96 15.09
N GLU A 232 22.34 3.81 13.79
CA GLU A 232 23.53 3.16 13.22
C GLU A 232 24.81 3.98 13.48
N GLU A 233 24.78 5.29 13.24
CA GLU A 233 25.92 6.19 13.50
C GLU A 233 26.28 6.28 14.98
N ASN A 234 25.29 6.03 15.86
CA ASN A 234 25.51 5.94 17.30
C ASN A 234 26.34 4.70 17.65
N ALA A 235 26.09 3.57 16.99
CA ALA A 235 26.86 2.35 17.16
C ALA A 235 28.33 2.52 16.70
N VAL A 236 28.58 3.30 15.64
CA VAL A 236 29.93 3.62 15.17
C VAL A 236 30.74 4.33 16.26
N THR A 237 30.13 5.30 16.95
CA THR A 237 30.89 6.07 17.94
C THR A 237 31.25 5.26 19.20
N ASN A 238 30.38 4.35 19.62
CA ASN A 238 30.68 3.41 20.72
C ASN A 238 31.84 2.47 20.35
N ARG A 239 31.88 2.03 19.10
CA ARG A 239 32.98 1.23 18.57
C ARG A 239 34.29 2.02 18.57
N VAL A 240 34.29 3.25 18.02
CA VAL A 240 35.47 4.13 18.00
C VAL A 240 35.99 4.40 19.41
N LYS A 241 35.09 4.67 20.37
CA LYS A 241 35.49 4.85 21.77
C LYS A 241 36.22 3.61 22.31
N GLY A 242 35.68 2.41 22.12
CA GLY A 242 36.31 1.17 22.57
C GLY A 242 37.65 0.88 21.87
N GLU A 243 37.76 1.21 20.59
CA GLU A 243 39.02 1.10 19.84
C GLU A 243 40.06 2.11 20.33
N MET A 244 39.66 3.36 20.60
CA MET A 244 40.53 4.37 21.18
C MET A 244 41.02 4.02 22.59
N GLU A 245 40.19 3.35 23.39
CA GLU A 245 40.61 2.85 24.72
C GLU A 245 41.80 1.88 24.64
N ASN A 246 41.94 1.16 23.52
CA ASN A 246 43.04 0.21 23.26
C ASN A 246 44.28 0.86 22.63
N VAL A 247 44.11 1.98 21.92
CA VAL A 247 45.18 2.64 21.16
C VAL A 247 45.90 3.71 21.99
N VAL A 248 45.20 4.38 22.93
CA VAL A 248 45.74 5.54 23.65
C VAL A 248 46.40 5.11 24.97
N ALA A 249 47.71 5.40 25.10
CA ALA A 249 48.50 5.12 26.30
C ALA A 249 48.04 5.93 27.53
N GLU A 250 48.23 5.38 28.73
CA GLU A 250 47.78 5.98 30.00
C GLU A 250 48.33 7.40 30.26
N GLY A 251 47.57 8.22 30.97
CA GLY A 251 47.96 9.58 31.39
C GLY A 251 46.99 10.67 30.94
N ALA A 252 47.39 11.94 31.06
CA ALA A 252 46.54 13.10 30.78
C ALA A 252 46.02 13.14 29.33
N THR A 253 46.82 12.69 28.37
CA THR A 253 46.44 12.59 26.94
C THR A 253 45.28 11.63 26.73
N ARG A 254 45.23 10.51 27.47
CA ARG A 254 44.11 9.56 27.43
C ARG A 254 42.82 10.20 27.89
N THR A 255 42.86 10.92 29.00
CA THR A 255 41.68 11.60 29.55
C THR A 255 41.15 12.65 28.57
N LEU A 256 42.03 13.43 27.94
CA LEU A 256 41.64 14.46 26.97
C LEU A 256 41.00 13.89 25.70
N LEU A 257 41.46 12.72 25.26
CA LEU A 257 40.96 12.06 24.05
C LEU A 257 39.66 11.28 24.30
N LEU A 258 39.53 10.62 25.44
CA LEU A 258 38.38 9.75 25.74
C LEU A 258 37.22 10.49 26.39
N ALA A 259 37.44 11.57 27.15
CA ALA A 259 36.36 12.23 27.89
C ALA A 259 35.24 12.77 26.97
N PRO A 260 35.52 13.44 25.83
CA PRO A 260 34.47 13.87 24.90
C PRO A 260 33.67 12.69 24.34
N LEU A 261 34.35 11.61 23.96
CA LEU A 261 33.71 10.38 23.46
C LEU A 261 32.85 9.70 24.52
N GLN A 262 33.28 9.73 25.79
CA GLN A 262 32.50 9.20 26.91
C GLN A 262 31.25 10.04 27.18
N VAL A 263 31.37 11.37 27.21
CA VAL A 263 30.22 12.27 27.41
C VAL A 263 29.21 12.06 26.29
N TRP A 264 29.69 11.99 25.05
CA TRP A 264 28.85 11.73 23.89
C TRP A 264 28.15 10.38 23.97
N ALA A 265 28.88 9.29 24.24
CA ALA A 265 28.31 7.96 24.42
C ALA A 265 27.23 7.92 25.51
N THR A 266 27.37 8.74 26.57
CA THR A 266 26.40 8.80 27.68
C THR A 266 25.14 9.58 27.28
N MET A 267 25.28 10.73 26.60
CA MET A 267 24.13 11.53 26.17
C MET A 267 23.31 10.85 25.07
N ARG A 268 23.93 9.92 24.32
CA ARG A 268 23.29 9.20 23.21
C ARG A 268 22.16 8.27 23.64
N GLY A 269 22.15 7.70 24.84
CA GLY A 269 21.05 6.83 25.28
C GLY A 269 19.69 7.52 25.23
N ILE A 270 19.64 8.82 25.58
CA ILE A 270 18.41 9.62 25.51
C ILE A 270 18.03 9.92 24.05
N ILE A 271 19.02 10.11 23.17
CA ILE A 271 18.80 10.34 21.73
C ILE A 271 18.26 9.06 21.07
N ASP A 272 18.83 7.90 21.39
CA ASP A 272 18.40 6.59 20.89
C ASP A 272 16.94 6.31 21.28
N GLU A 273 16.57 6.55 22.54
CA GLU A 273 15.20 6.40 23.01
C GLU A 273 14.21 7.30 22.24
N ASN A 274 14.62 8.54 21.92
CA ASN A 274 13.77 9.44 21.14
C ASN A 274 13.73 9.07 19.66
N ALA A 275 14.83 8.60 19.06
CA ALA A 275 14.88 8.14 17.68
C ALA A 275 14.06 6.85 17.49
N GLN A 276 14.17 5.90 18.42
CA GLN A 276 13.35 4.67 18.43
C GLN A 276 11.87 5.02 18.55
N SER A 277 11.51 5.89 19.51
CA SER A 277 10.13 6.34 19.70
C SER A 277 9.59 7.10 18.49
N LEU A 278 10.43 7.86 17.78
CA LEU A 278 10.03 8.54 16.55
C LEU A 278 9.84 7.55 15.39
N ALA A 279 10.69 6.53 15.29
CA ALA A 279 10.54 5.47 14.30
C ALA A 279 9.21 4.71 14.48
N GLU A 280 8.80 4.43 15.72
CA GLU A 280 7.49 3.83 16.02
C GLU A 280 6.32 4.72 15.57
N VAL A 281 6.42 6.05 15.77
CA VAL A 281 5.40 7.00 15.31
C VAL A 281 5.36 7.06 13.78
N ALA A 282 6.53 7.02 13.13
CA ALA A 282 6.64 7.04 11.68
C ALA A 282 6.07 5.75 11.05
N GLU A 283 6.30 4.59 11.67
CA GLU A 283 5.68 3.32 11.28
C GLU A 283 4.15 3.37 11.42
N GLU A 284 3.65 3.95 12.53
CA GLU A 284 2.20 4.15 12.72
C GLU A 284 1.62 5.07 11.63
N LEU A 285 2.29 6.18 11.29
CA LEU A 285 1.88 7.05 10.18
C LEU A 285 1.86 6.31 8.84
N GLN A 286 2.87 5.48 8.56
CA GLN A 286 2.97 4.72 7.32
C GLN A 286 1.80 3.72 7.19
N ASP A 287 1.46 2.99 8.26
CA ASP A 287 0.31 2.08 8.30
C ASP A 287 -1.01 2.81 8.05
N ARG A 288 -1.22 3.99 8.67
CA ARG A 288 -2.43 4.79 8.45
C ARG A 288 -2.52 5.29 7.02
N ALA A 289 -1.43 5.83 6.48
CA ALA A 289 -1.39 6.30 5.10
C ALA A 289 -1.63 5.15 4.12
N ALA A 290 -1.06 3.97 4.35
CA ALA A 290 -1.27 2.79 3.52
C ALA A 290 -2.74 2.35 3.49
N LYS A 291 -3.41 2.32 4.65
CA LYS A 291 -4.85 2.00 4.75
C LYS A 291 -5.71 3.04 4.03
N ALA A 292 -5.45 4.33 4.23
CA ALA A 292 -6.17 5.39 3.55
C ALA A 292 -6.01 5.30 2.02
N ARG A 293 -4.78 5.14 1.53
CA ARG A 293 -4.48 4.96 0.09
C ARG A 293 -5.24 3.78 -0.49
N THR A 294 -5.28 2.65 0.22
CA THR A 294 -6.04 1.46 -0.22
C THR A 294 -7.53 1.75 -0.34
N ALA A 295 -8.11 2.41 0.66
CA ALA A 295 -9.52 2.79 0.67
C ALA A 295 -9.86 3.76 -0.47
N ILE A 296 -9.01 4.78 -0.69
CA ILE A 296 -9.18 5.74 -1.78
C ILE A 296 -9.09 5.03 -3.14
N ALA A 297 -8.10 4.16 -3.34
CA ALA A 297 -7.95 3.41 -4.58
C ALA A 297 -9.17 2.53 -4.87
N LEU A 298 -9.71 1.85 -3.86
CA LEU A 298 -10.94 1.06 -3.99
C LEU A 298 -12.14 1.96 -4.33
N ALA A 299 -12.28 3.10 -3.66
CA ALA A 299 -13.34 4.06 -3.92
C ALA A 299 -13.25 4.65 -5.33
N ARG A 300 -12.05 4.92 -5.85
CA ARG A 300 -11.84 5.36 -7.24
C ARG A 300 -12.31 4.31 -8.24
N LEU A 301 -11.99 3.04 -8.03
CA LEU A 301 -12.48 1.95 -8.89
C LEU A 301 -14.01 1.86 -8.90
N HIS A 302 -14.64 1.98 -7.73
CA HIS A 302 -16.09 1.97 -7.63
C HIS A 302 -16.71 3.22 -8.27
N ALA A 303 -16.14 4.41 -8.07
CA ALA A 303 -16.58 5.65 -8.71
C ALA A 303 -16.46 5.56 -10.23
N ALA A 304 -15.38 5.00 -10.77
CA ALA A 304 -15.24 4.76 -12.20
C ALA A 304 -16.34 3.85 -12.78
N GLN A 305 -16.70 2.78 -12.05
CA GLN A 305 -17.80 1.91 -12.45
C GLN A 305 -19.17 2.61 -12.33
N THR A 306 -19.38 3.43 -11.29
CA THR A 306 -20.59 4.23 -11.13
C THR A 306 -20.74 5.24 -12.26
N ALA A 307 -19.66 5.89 -12.69
CA ALA A 307 -19.66 6.79 -13.85
C ALA A 307 -20.09 6.05 -15.12
N THR A 308 -19.58 4.82 -15.33
CA THR A 308 -19.99 3.96 -16.45
C THR A 308 -21.50 3.68 -16.40
N PHE A 309 -22.01 3.24 -15.25
CA PHE A 309 -23.43 2.94 -15.05
C PHE A 309 -24.35 4.14 -15.10
N SER A 310 -23.85 5.36 -14.87
CA SER A 310 -24.65 6.58 -14.97
C SER A 310 -25.15 6.84 -16.40
N ALA A 311 -24.48 6.27 -17.41
CA ALA A 311 -24.87 6.35 -18.82
C ALA A 311 -25.71 5.14 -19.29
N GLU A 312 -25.92 4.13 -18.44
CA GLU A 312 -26.66 2.91 -18.74
C GLU A 312 -28.07 2.94 -18.13
N GLU A 313 -29.04 2.32 -18.81
CA GLU A 313 -30.40 2.14 -18.28
C GLU A 313 -30.45 1.03 -17.21
N ASP A 314 -31.41 1.11 -16.27
CA ASP A 314 -31.68 0.08 -15.25
C ASP A 314 -30.52 -0.29 -14.29
N ARG A 315 -29.51 0.57 -14.12
CA ARG A 315 -28.35 0.32 -13.22
C ARG A 315 -28.45 0.89 -11.80
N ILE A 316 -29.62 1.39 -11.39
CA ILE A 316 -29.77 2.10 -10.10
C ILE A 316 -29.36 1.23 -8.89
N GLU A 317 -29.74 -0.05 -8.87
CA GLU A 317 -29.39 -0.96 -7.77
C GLU A 317 -27.88 -1.24 -7.74
N SER A 318 -27.25 -1.43 -8.92
CA SER A 318 -25.80 -1.62 -9.02
C SER A 318 -25.04 -0.37 -8.53
N MET A 319 -25.53 0.83 -8.86
CA MET A 319 -24.96 2.11 -8.40
C MET A 319 -25.13 2.31 -6.89
N GLN A 320 -26.27 1.93 -6.31
CA GLN A 320 -26.47 1.93 -4.86
C GLN A 320 -25.48 1.01 -4.14
N MET A 321 -25.23 -0.20 -4.68
CA MET A 321 -24.23 -1.11 -4.11
C MET A 321 -22.80 -0.57 -4.21
N LEU A 322 -22.45 0.09 -5.32
CA LEU A 322 -21.16 0.78 -5.46
C LEU A 322 -21.03 1.93 -4.46
N TYR A 323 -22.10 2.71 -4.28
CA TYR A 323 -22.16 3.77 -3.27
C TYR A 323 -21.94 3.22 -1.86
N ASP A 324 -22.69 2.19 -1.46
CA ASP A 324 -22.57 1.59 -0.12
C ASP A 324 -21.14 1.08 0.13
N ALA A 325 -20.51 0.48 -0.89
CA ALA A 325 -19.13 0.04 -0.83
C ALA A 325 -18.13 1.19 -0.70
N MET A 326 -18.34 2.30 -1.42
CA MET A 326 -17.54 3.52 -1.30
C MET A 326 -17.70 4.15 0.08
N GLU A 327 -18.92 4.25 0.60
CA GLU A 327 -19.19 4.83 1.92
C GLU A 327 -18.42 4.08 3.01
N VAL A 328 -18.40 2.75 2.96
CA VAL A 328 -17.63 1.93 3.90
C VAL A 328 -16.13 2.19 3.76
N ALA A 329 -15.60 2.19 2.54
CA ALA A 329 -14.17 2.44 2.31
C ALA A 329 -13.75 3.82 2.82
N LEU A 330 -14.55 4.86 2.56
CA LEU A 330 -14.21 6.24 2.93
C LEU A 330 -14.28 6.51 4.44
N ARG A 331 -14.91 5.64 5.25
CA ARG A 331 -14.79 5.71 6.72
C ARG A 331 -13.37 5.41 7.20
N ASP A 332 -12.62 4.56 6.51
CA ASP A 332 -11.22 4.28 6.86
C ASP A 332 -10.31 5.48 6.52
N MET A 333 -10.66 6.24 5.48
CA MET A 333 -10.02 7.52 5.15
C MET A 333 -10.25 8.55 6.26
N ASP A 334 -11.48 8.71 6.73
CA ASP A 334 -11.81 9.63 7.83
C ASP A 334 -11.02 9.31 9.11
N ASN A 335 -10.90 8.02 9.44
CA ASN A 335 -10.11 7.57 10.59
C ASN A 335 -8.62 7.93 10.46
N ALA A 336 -8.05 7.84 9.24
CA ALA A 336 -6.67 8.21 9.01
C ALA A 336 -6.44 9.72 9.17
N VAL A 337 -7.35 10.54 8.65
CA VAL A 337 -7.31 12.01 8.82
C VAL A 337 -7.45 12.40 10.28
N PHE A 338 -8.40 11.80 11.00
CA PHE A 338 -8.64 12.12 12.40
C PHE A 338 -7.40 11.92 13.29
N LEU A 339 -6.57 10.91 12.97
CA LEU A 339 -5.36 10.61 13.73
C LEU A 339 -4.13 11.42 13.25
N HIS A 340 -4.18 12.02 12.05
CA HIS A 340 -3.06 12.73 11.45
C HIS A 340 -2.50 13.82 12.37
N SER A 341 -3.34 14.73 12.88
CA SER A 341 -2.87 15.82 13.73
C SER A 341 -2.18 15.32 14.99
N SER A 342 -2.71 14.26 15.60
CA SER A 342 -2.10 13.68 16.81
C SER A 342 -0.71 13.10 16.52
N LEU A 343 -0.58 12.38 15.40
CA LEU A 343 0.68 11.78 14.98
C LEU A 343 1.69 12.83 14.52
N ALA A 344 1.28 13.80 13.71
CA ALA A 344 2.12 14.91 13.25
C ALA A 344 2.67 15.72 14.44
N ASN A 345 1.84 16.03 15.44
CA ASN A 345 2.30 16.70 16.67
C ASN A 345 3.31 15.84 17.45
N ARG A 346 3.10 14.52 17.54
CA ARG A 346 4.07 13.60 18.18
C ARG A 346 5.40 13.60 17.43
N VAL A 347 5.38 13.58 16.10
CA VAL A 347 6.58 13.69 15.26
C VAL A 347 7.30 15.00 15.54
N GLU A 348 6.61 16.14 15.47
CA GLU A 348 7.21 17.46 15.68
C GLU A 348 7.90 17.55 17.06
N LEU A 349 7.22 17.14 18.13
CA LEU A 349 7.77 17.15 19.48
C LEU A 349 9.05 16.30 19.59
N LYS A 350 9.06 15.13 18.96
CA LYS A 350 10.20 14.20 18.98
C LYS A 350 11.36 14.70 18.15
N VAL A 351 11.10 15.21 16.94
CA VAL A 351 12.11 15.81 16.06
C VAL A 351 12.75 17.03 16.72
N ASN A 352 11.96 17.88 17.36
CA ASN A 352 12.48 19.02 18.13
C ASN A 352 13.34 18.54 19.32
N SER A 353 12.89 17.52 20.05
CA SER A 353 13.68 16.95 21.15
C SER A 353 15.02 16.38 20.69
N ILE A 354 15.04 15.60 19.61
CA ILE A 354 16.28 15.06 19.01
C ILE A 354 17.19 16.20 18.56
N SER A 355 16.64 17.22 17.91
CA SER A 355 17.40 18.38 17.45
C SER A 355 18.05 19.14 18.60
N GLU A 356 17.32 19.43 19.69
CA GLU A 356 17.88 20.16 20.83
C GLU A 356 18.91 19.33 21.62
N LEU A 357 18.66 18.04 21.82
CA LEU A 357 19.55 17.15 22.57
C LEU A 357 20.88 16.90 21.85
N THR A 358 20.90 16.97 20.52
CA THR A 358 22.09 16.69 19.71
C THR A 358 22.98 17.91 19.46
N LYS A 359 22.48 19.14 19.57
CA LYS A 359 23.23 20.39 19.31
C LYS A 359 24.58 20.47 20.01
N MET A 360 24.56 20.56 21.35
CA MET A 360 25.78 20.73 22.14
C MET A 360 26.75 19.55 22.02
N PRO A 361 26.28 18.29 22.06
CA PRO A 361 27.21 17.16 22.01
C PRO A 361 27.83 16.93 20.62
N LEU A 362 27.08 17.16 19.52
CA LEU A 362 27.66 17.13 18.18
C LEU A 362 28.71 18.22 18.01
N GLU A 363 28.47 19.42 18.53
CA GLU A 363 29.47 20.49 18.48
C GLU A 363 30.73 20.14 19.28
N MET A 364 30.57 19.55 20.48
CA MET A 364 31.68 19.06 21.29
C MET A 364 32.52 18.01 20.54
N ILE A 365 31.87 17.00 19.95
CA ILE A 365 32.56 15.93 19.24
C ILE A 365 33.19 16.42 17.93
N ARG A 366 32.58 17.38 17.25
CA ARG A 366 33.17 18.06 16.08
C ARG A 366 34.44 18.81 16.44
N ARG A 367 34.46 19.54 17.56
CA ARG A 367 35.69 20.20 18.06
C ARG A 367 36.75 19.18 18.45
N TRP A 368 36.34 18.07 19.06
CA TRP A 368 37.24 16.96 19.40
C TRP A 368 37.89 16.34 18.16
N SER A 369 37.12 16.05 17.10
CA SER A 369 37.66 15.44 15.87
C SER A 369 38.69 16.35 15.20
N GLN A 370 38.34 17.64 15.05
CA GLN A 370 39.22 18.66 14.46
C GLN A 370 40.52 18.86 15.25
N SER A 371 40.42 18.91 16.59
CA SER A 371 41.59 19.05 17.47
C SER A 371 42.49 17.82 17.39
N THR A 372 41.90 16.62 17.39
CA THR A 372 42.64 15.35 17.36
C THR A 372 43.36 15.14 16.02
N ALA A 373 42.71 15.49 14.90
CA ALA A 373 43.30 15.42 13.56
C ALA A 373 44.51 16.37 13.36
N GLN A 374 44.59 17.47 14.12
CA GLN A 374 45.69 18.44 14.02
C GLN A 374 46.91 18.08 14.89
N GLN A 375 46.79 17.10 15.78
CA GLN A 375 47.88 16.65 16.65
C GLN A 375 48.52 15.36 16.11
N PRO A 376 49.84 15.18 16.22
CA PRO A 376 50.50 13.92 15.89
C PRO A 376 50.23 12.90 17.00
N VAL A 377 49.02 12.36 17.06
CA VAL A 377 48.58 11.44 18.13
C VAL A 377 48.91 9.96 17.82
N GLY A 378 49.18 9.63 16.55
CA GLY A 378 49.69 8.31 16.11
C GLY A 378 48.91 7.72 14.92
N GLN A 379 49.58 6.91 14.08
CA GLN A 379 49.04 6.39 12.80
C GLN A 379 47.74 5.56 12.92
N ASN A 380 47.43 5.04 14.12
CA ASN A 380 46.25 4.21 14.36
C ASN A 380 45.01 5.01 14.80
N ILE A 381 45.13 6.34 14.98
CA ILE A 381 44.03 7.20 15.46
C ILE A 381 43.33 7.91 14.30
N ASP A 382 44.06 8.28 13.25
CA ASP A 382 43.49 8.98 12.08
C ASP A 382 42.30 8.24 11.45
N PRO A 383 42.30 6.90 11.28
CA PRO A 383 41.14 6.17 10.76
C PRO A 383 39.92 6.21 11.69
N LEU A 384 40.14 6.33 13.00
CA LEU A 384 39.07 6.40 14.00
C LEU A 384 38.44 7.79 14.02
N VAL A 385 39.26 8.84 13.88
CA VAL A 385 38.79 10.22 13.75
C VAL A 385 37.96 10.36 12.48
N ALA A 386 38.41 9.81 11.35
CA ALA A 386 37.67 9.82 10.09
C ALA A 386 36.29 9.13 10.19
N GLN A 387 36.20 8.00 10.92
CA GLN A 387 34.91 7.34 11.19
C GLN A 387 33.97 8.23 12.00
N VAL A 388 34.48 8.93 13.02
CA VAL A 388 33.65 9.87 13.80
C VAL A 388 33.20 11.05 12.96
N GLU A 389 34.05 11.59 12.08
CA GLU A 389 33.69 12.68 11.17
C GLU A 389 32.57 12.29 10.20
N GLN A 390 32.63 11.07 9.64
CA GLN A 390 31.55 10.52 8.81
C GLN A 390 30.25 10.40 9.62
N ALA A 391 30.33 9.89 10.85
CA ALA A 391 29.17 9.74 11.72
C ALA A 391 28.53 11.08 12.12
N ILE A 392 29.33 12.13 12.31
CA ILE A 392 28.81 13.50 12.54
C ILE A 392 28.06 13.99 11.30
N GLN A 393 28.62 13.83 10.10
CA GLN A 393 28.01 14.28 8.85
C GLN A 393 26.68 13.57 8.57
N ALA A 394 26.65 12.25 8.78
CA ALA A 394 25.44 11.46 8.63
C ALA A 394 24.37 11.82 9.68
N ALA A 395 24.77 12.12 10.93
CA ALA A 395 23.85 12.61 11.95
C ALA A 395 23.28 14.00 11.61
N ASP A 396 24.12 14.94 11.15
CA ASP A 396 23.68 16.28 10.72
C ASP A 396 22.66 16.16 9.56
N ALA A 397 22.94 15.31 8.56
CA ALA A 397 22.04 15.06 7.44
C ALA A 397 20.72 14.42 7.90
N SER A 398 20.78 13.47 8.81
CA SER A 398 19.58 12.81 9.35
C SER A 398 18.71 13.79 10.15
N ILE A 399 19.31 14.64 10.99
CA ILE A 399 18.57 15.67 11.74
C ILE A 399 17.90 16.67 10.78
N ALA A 400 18.61 17.10 9.73
CA ALA A 400 18.04 17.98 8.71
C ALA A 400 16.86 17.32 7.98
N GLN A 401 16.98 16.03 7.64
CA GLN A 401 15.90 15.26 7.02
C GLN A 401 14.70 15.11 7.97
N LEU A 402 14.93 14.83 9.26
CA LEU A 402 13.86 14.76 10.26
C LEU A 402 13.05 16.06 10.34
N GLN A 403 13.73 17.21 10.31
CA GLN A 403 13.09 18.53 10.33
C GLN A 403 12.30 18.80 9.04
N LEU A 404 12.83 18.41 7.89
CA LEU A 404 12.15 18.54 6.61
C LEU A 404 10.88 17.69 6.58
N SER A 405 10.99 16.38 6.83
CA SER A 405 9.85 15.46 6.80
C SER A 405 8.81 15.80 7.88
N SER A 406 9.23 16.29 9.06
CA SER A 406 8.29 16.80 10.08
C SER A 406 7.50 18.01 9.60
N LYS A 407 8.11 18.89 8.79
CA LYS A 407 7.45 20.07 8.24
C LYS A 407 6.51 19.69 7.10
N ASP A 408 6.91 18.73 6.27
CA ASP A 408 6.14 18.28 5.11
C ASP A 408 4.87 17.50 5.50
N LEU A 409 4.79 16.96 6.72
CA LEU A 409 3.54 16.43 7.28
C LEU A 409 2.43 17.49 7.41
N GLY A 410 2.79 18.78 7.41
CA GLY A 410 1.88 19.90 7.15
C GLY A 410 0.69 20.03 8.09
N GLU A 411 -0.32 20.77 7.61
CA GLU A 411 -1.63 20.92 8.27
C GLU A 411 -2.53 19.71 7.99
N ASP A 412 -3.63 19.62 8.73
CA ASP A 412 -4.59 18.54 8.56
C ASP A 412 -5.21 18.55 7.16
N PRO A 413 -5.22 17.41 6.46
CA PRO A 413 -5.89 17.31 5.18
C PRO A 413 -7.41 17.44 5.37
N SER A 414 -8.06 18.29 4.57
CA SER A 414 -9.52 18.40 4.58
C SER A 414 -10.15 17.24 3.80
N VAL A 415 -11.27 16.72 4.33
CA VAL A 415 -12.13 15.71 3.69
C VAL A 415 -13.44 16.30 3.19
N ASP A 416 -13.65 17.61 3.35
CA ASP A 416 -14.94 18.27 3.09
C ASP A 416 -15.37 18.09 1.63
N GLY A 417 -14.44 18.23 0.68
CA GLY A 417 -14.72 18.04 -0.74
C GLY A 417 -15.18 16.60 -1.07
N VAL A 418 -14.51 15.61 -0.47
CA VAL A 418 -14.89 14.19 -0.63
C VAL A 418 -16.27 13.93 -0.03
N HIS A 419 -16.54 14.44 1.17
CA HIS A 419 -17.84 14.28 1.84
C HIS A 419 -18.98 14.96 1.09
N ASP A 420 -18.78 16.19 0.63
CA ASP A 420 -19.77 16.93 -0.16
C ASP A 420 -20.10 16.20 -1.48
N ALA A 421 -19.08 15.69 -2.18
CA ALA A 421 -19.29 14.94 -3.41
C ALA A 421 -19.98 13.59 -3.15
N LEU A 422 -19.60 12.88 -2.09
CA LEU A 422 -20.23 11.61 -1.71
C LEU A 422 -21.71 11.79 -1.30
N GLU A 423 -22.04 12.85 -0.55
CA GLU A 423 -23.42 13.14 -0.17
C GLU A 423 -24.28 13.58 -1.37
N ARG A 424 -23.71 14.30 -2.35
CA ARG A 424 -24.40 14.56 -3.62
C ARG A 424 -24.68 13.26 -4.38
N LEU A 425 -23.68 12.37 -4.45
CA LEU A 425 -23.86 11.08 -5.11
C LEU A 425 -24.96 10.26 -4.44
N ARG A 426 -24.98 10.22 -3.10
CA ARG A 426 -26.03 9.55 -2.33
C ARG A 426 -27.43 9.99 -2.76
N ARG A 427 -27.67 11.31 -2.84
CA ARG A 427 -28.97 11.88 -3.21
C ARG A 427 -29.36 11.62 -4.66
N ALA A 428 -28.37 11.42 -5.53
CA ALA A 428 -28.61 11.12 -6.93
C ALA A 428 -28.97 9.65 -7.16
N VAL A 429 -28.48 8.73 -6.31
CA VAL A 429 -28.74 7.28 -6.44
C VAL A 429 -29.85 6.73 -5.53
N TYR A 430 -30.32 7.50 -4.54
CA TYR A 430 -31.42 7.19 -3.63
C TYR A 430 -32.48 8.28 -3.63
#